data_AF-A0AAU2JDW4-F1
#
_entry.id   AF-A0AAU2JDW4-F1
#
_cell.length_a   1.000
_cell.length_b   1.000
_cell.length_c   1.000
_cell.angle_alpha   90.00
_cell.angle_beta   90.00
_cell.angle_gamma   90.00
#
_symmetry.space_group_name_H-M   'P 1'
#
loop_
_entity.id
_entity.type
_entity.pdbx_description
1 polymer ?
#
loop_
_entity_poly.entity_id
_entity_poly.type
_entity_poly.pdbx_seq_one_letter_code
_entity_poly.pdbx_strand_id
1 'polypeptide(L)'
;MAERVRVREIDDGERQRLLRIVRRGTGSVATWRRAQMVPLTAQGMSVAKIAKVTFASADRVQDVLHDFNDDGFDSLYPKYRGRPSENRHAA
;
A
#
# COMPACT_ATOMS: atom_id res chain seq x y z
N MET A 1 -3.89 -12.45 21.15
CA MET A 1 -4.79 -12.46 19.98
C MET A 1 -4.71 -11.09 19.34
N ALA A 2 -4.02 -10.95 18.21
CA ALA A 2 -3.79 -9.64 17.60
C ALA A 2 -5.02 -9.25 16.78
N GLU A 3 -5.69 -8.19 17.23
CA GLU A 3 -6.78 -7.53 16.53
C GLU A 3 -6.33 -7.23 15.09
N ARG A 4 -6.96 -7.92 14.13
CA ARG A 4 -6.69 -7.71 12.71
C ARG A 4 -7.21 -6.32 12.39
N VAL A 5 -6.32 -5.34 12.24
CA VAL A 5 -6.62 -4.04 11.64
C VAL A 5 -7.34 -4.32 10.32
N ARG A 6 -8.67 -4.17 10.31
CA ARG A 6 -9.50 -4.44 9.14
C ARG A 6 -9.40 -3.19 8.27
N VAL A 7 -8.57 -3.31 7.23
CA VAL A 7 -8.68 -2.46 6.04
C VAL A 7 -10.15 -2.49 5.60
N ARG A 8 -10.69 -1.34 5.20
CA ARG A 8 -12.04 -1.26 4.62
C ARG A 8 -12.18 -2.35 3.57
N GLU A 9 -13.32 -3.03 3.51
CA GLU A 9 -13.54 -4.01 2.46
C GLU A 9 -13.34 -3.33 1.10
N ILE A 10 -12.31 -3.79 0.38
CA ILE A 10 -12.02 -3.34 -0.98
C ILE A 10 -13.04 -4.04 -1.88
N ASP A 11 -13.81 -3.28 -2.67
CA ASP A 11 -14.77 -3.89 -3.59
C ASP A 11 -14.07 -4.52 -4.81
N ASP A 12 -14.74 -5.42 -5.53
CA ASP A 12 -14.21 -6.04 -6.75
C ASP A 12 -13.82 -5.01 -7.82
N GLY A 13 -14.55 -3.90 -7.94
CA GLY A 13 -14.19 -2.80 -8.85
C GLY A 13 -12.84 -2.16 -8.49
N GLU A 14 -12.59 -1.95 -7.19
CA GLU A 14 -11.35 -1.39 -6.68
C GLU A 14 -10.18 -2.38 -6.85
N ARG A 15 -10.42 -3.67 -6.58
CA ARG A 15 -9.45 -4.74 -6.84
C ARG A 15 -9.04 -4.78 -8.31
N GLN A 16 -9.99 -4.76 -9.24
CA GLN A 16 -9.71 -4.78 -10.67
C GLN A 16 -8.92 -3.55 -11.13
N ARG A 17 -9.22 -2.36 -10.57
CA ARG A 17 -8.49 -1.13 -10.87
C ARG A 17 -7.05 -1.19 -10.36
N LEU A 18 -6.82 -1.69 -9.14
CA LEU A 18 -5.46 -1.89 -8.61
C LEU A 18 -4.65 -2.87 -9.46
N LEU A 19 -5.24 -4.02 -9.82
CA LEU A 19 -4.58 -4.99 -10.69
C LEU A 19 -4.22 -4.40 -12.05
N ARG A 20 -5.06 -3.53 -12.61
CA ARG A 20 -4.76 -2.82 -13.86
C ARG A 20 -3.54 -1.90 -13.74
N ILE A 21 -3.41 -1.18 -12.62
CA ILE A 21 -2.25 -0.32 -12.34
C ILE A 21 -0.97 -1.17 -12.24
N VAL A 22 -1.02 -2.24 -11.46
CA VAL A 22 0.13 -3.15 -11.26
C VAL A 22 0.57 -3.81 -12.57
N ARG A 23 -0.38 -4.28 -13.38
CA ARG A 23 -0.10 -4.98 -14.66
C ARG A 23 0.41 -4.05 -15.76
N ARG A 24 -0.10 -2.81 -15.83
CA ARG A 24 0.33 -1.85 -16.87
C ARG A 24 1.68 -1.21 -16.54
N GLY A 25 2.09 -1.16 -15.27
CA GLY A 25 3.32 -0.50 -14.86
C GLY A 25 3.36 1.00 -15.20
N THR A 26 2.19 1.62 -15.39
CA THR A 26 2.08 3.03 -15.80
C THR A 26 2.02 3.94 -14.57
N GLY A 27 2.75 5.06 -14.60
CA GLY A 27 2.86 6.01 -13.49
C GLY A 27 4.22 5.96 -12.79
N SER A 28 4.33 6.58 -11.61
CA SER A 28 5.58 6.59 -10.84
C SER A 28 5.86 5.22 -10.22
N VAL A 29 7.14 4.87 -10.02
CA VAL A 29 7.55 3.66 -9.27
C VAL A 29 6.90 3.63 -7.88
N ALA A 30 6.76 4.80 -7.25
CA ALA A 30 6.07 4.94 -5.96
C ALA A 30 4.59 4.54 -6.05
N THR A 31 3.89 4.95 -7.10
CA THR A 31 2.50 4.55 -7.37
C THR A 31 2.38 3.04 -7.58
N TRP A 32 3.26 2.47 -8.40
CA TRP A 32 3.25 1.04 -8.65
C TRP A 32 3.51 0.23 -7.36
N ARG A 33 4.48 0.63 -6.54
CA ARG A 33 4.78 -0.03 -5.26
C ARG A 33 3.60 0.04 -4.27
N ARG A 34 2.95 1.20 -4.14
CA ARG A 34 1.77 1.35 -3.27
C ARG A 34 0.61 0.49 -3.77
N ALA A 35 0.35 0.51 -5.08
CA ALA A 35 -0.71 -0.29 -5.71
C ALA A 35 -0.47 -1.80 -5.63
N GLN A 36 0.79 -2.26 -5.50
CA GLN A 36 1.12 -3.68 -5.30
C GLN A 36 0.75 -4.18 -3.90
N MET A 37 0.83 -3.33 -2.86
CA MET A 37 0.61 -3.74 -1.47
C MET A 37 -0.88 -3.92 -1.14
N VAL A 38 -1.73 -3.02 -1.63
CA VAL A 38 -3.17 -2.94 -1.27
C VAL A 38 -3.98 -4.20 -1.66
N PRO A 39 -3.79 -4.81 -2.85
CA PRO A 39 -4.51 -6.05 -3.19
C PRO A 39 -4.14 -7.24 -2.31
N LEU A 40 -2.94 -7.25 -1.71
CA LEU A 40 -2.45 -8.37 -0.93
C LEU A 40 -3.12 -8.44 0.45
N THR A 41 -3.47 -7.28 1.03
CA THR A 41 -4.29 -7.24 2.24
C THR A 41 -5.71 -7.69 1.99
N ALA A 42 -6.30 -7.32 0.84
CA ALA A 42 -7.62 -7.81 0.44
C ALA A 42 -7.67 -9.34 0.28
N GLN A 43 -6.53 -9.98 0.00
CA GLN A 43 -6.38 -11.44 -0.01
C GLN A 43 -6.18 -12.05 1.40
N GLY A 44 -6.24 -11.23 2.45
CA GLY A 44 -6.07 -11.67 3.84
C GLY A 44 -4.62 -11.91 4.26
N MET A 45 -3.62 -11.44 3.51
CA MET A 45 -2.23 -11.54 3.93
C MET A 45 -1.93 -10.59 5.08
N SER A 46 -1.11 -11.06 6.04
CA SER A 46 -0.64 -10.21 7.13
C SER A 46 0.32 -9.14 6.63
N VAL A 47 0.32 -7.97 7.29
CA VAL A 47 1.27 -6.86 7.03
C VAL A 47 2.72 -7.35 6.97
N ALA A 48 3.12 -8.22 7.92
CA ALA A 48 4.46 -8.78 7.96
C ALA A 48 4.79 -9.67 6.74
N LYS A 49 3.82 -10.42 6.21
CA LYS A 49 4.00 -11.22 4.99
C LYS A 49 4.07 -10.32 3.76
N ILE A 50 3.25 -9.28 3.71
CA ILE A 50 3.25 -8.28 2.62
C ILE A 50 4.60 -7.57 2.57
N ALA A 51 5.08 -7.06 3.70
CA ALA A 51 6.39 -6.41 3.82
C ALA A 51 7.52 -7.28 3.23
N LYS A 52 7.52 -8.58 3.52
CA LYS A 52 8.48 -9.54 2.96
C LYS A 52 8.37 -9.69 1.45
N VAL A 53 7.16 -9.88 0.90
CA VAL A 53 6.99 -10.13 -0.55
C VAL A 53 7.10 -8.87 -1.40
N THR A 54 6.86 -7.69 -0.82
CA THR A 54 7.00 -6.39 -1.52
C THR A 54 8.32 -5.69 -1.23
N PHE A 55 9.23 -6.33 -0.48
CA PHE A 55 10.51 -5.75 -0.06
C PHE A 55 10.37 -4.36 0.57
N ALA A 56 9.40 -4.21 1.47
CA ALA A 56 9.09 -2.97 2.18
C ALA A 56 9.15 -3.19 3.70
N SER A 57 9.17 -2.11 4.49
CA SER A 57 9.00 -2.20 5.95
C SER A 57 7.53 -2.44 6.31
N ALA A 58 7.29 -3.03 7.49
CA ALA A 58 5.93 -3.24 8.00
C ALA A 58 5.20 -1.90 8.22
N ASP A 59 5.89 -0.90 8.79
CA ASP A 59 5.39 0.46 8.95
C ASP A 59 4.94 1.06 7.63
N ARG A 60 5.75 0.89 6.57
CA ARG A 60 5.40 1.39 5.25
C ARG A 60 4.12 0.76 4.69
N VAL A 61 3.91 -0.53 4.96
CA VAL A 61 2.69 -1.23 4.55
C VAL A 61 1.50 -0.69 5.36
N GLN A 62 1.65 -0.45 6.66
CA GLN A 62 0.61 0.15 7.48
C GLN A 62 0.24 1.56 6.99
N ASP A 63 1.23 2.42 6.74
CA ASP A 63 1.01 3.78 6.21
C ASP A 63 0.19 3.74 4.92
N VAL A 64 0.57 2.89 3.97
CA VAL A 64 -0.13 2.78 2.68
C VAL A 64 -1.58 2.32 2.86
N LEU A 65 -1.85 1.44 3.82
CA LEU A 65 -3.21 0.97 4.09
C LEU A 65 -4.05 2.03 4.79
N HIS A 66 -3.47 2.77 5.73
CA HIS A 66 -4.12 3.91 6.36
C HIS A 66 -4.43 4.99 5.32
N ASP A 67 -3.44 5.42 4.54
CA ASP A 67 -3.64 6.40 3.47
C ASP A 67 -4.71 5.93 2.47
N PHE A 68 -4.72 4.64 2.10
CA PHE A 68 -5.71 4.10 1.15
C PHE A 68 -7.12 4.02 1.74
N ASN A 69 -7.26 3.76 3.04
CA ASN A 69 -8.58 3.78 3.68
C ASN A 69 -9.16 5.20 3.73
N ASP A 70 -8.31 6.21 3.93
CA ASP A 70 -8.73 7.61 4.07
C ASP A 70 -8.92 8.30 2.70
N ASP A 71 -7.95 8.18 1.80
CA ASP A 71 -7.90 8.89 0.51
C ASP A 71 -8.23 8.01 -0.71
N GLY A 72 -8.43 6.70 -0.54
CA GLY A 72 -8.68 5.78 -1.66
C GLY A 72 -7.54 5.78 -2.67
N PHE A 73 -7.85 5.82 -3.97
CA PHE A 73 -6.83 5.80 -5.03
C PHE A 73 -5.91 7.03 -5.04
N ASP A 74 -6.34 8.15 -4.47
CA ASP A 74 -5.53 9.38 -4.43
C ASP A 74 -4.27 9.21 -3.56
N SER A 75 -4.32 8.31 -2.56
CA SER A 75 -3.17 7.90 -1.75
C SER A 75 -2.04 7.23 -2.54
N LEU A 76 -2.37 6.63 -3.70
CA LEU A 76 -1.41 5.90 -4.50
C LEU A 76 -0.52 6.85 -5.30
N TYR A 77 -0.95 8.09 -5.51
CA TYR A 77 -0.18 9.07 -6.25
C TYR A 77 0.72 9.87 -5.29
N PRO A 78 2.01 10.06 -5.61
CA PRO A 78 2.88 10.89 -4.79
C PRO A 78 2.31 12.31 -4.67
N LYS A 79 1.84 12.68 -3.49
CA LYS A 79 1.56 14.07 -3.15
C LYS A 79 2.92 14.75 -2.93
N TYR A 80 3.47 15.39 -3.96
CA TYR A 80 4.70 16.17 -3.83
C TYR A 80 4.41 17.42 -2.97
N ARG A 81 4.51 17.27 -1.65
CA ARG A 81 4.77 18.37 -0.71
C ARG A 81 6.09 18.03 -0.05
N GLY A 82 7.14 18.76 -0.40
CA GLY A 82 8.53 18.38 -0.15
C GLY A 82 8.79 17.92 1.28
N ARG A 83 9.29 16.69 1.43
CA ARG A 83 10.11 16.30 2.58
C ARG A 83 11.10 15.20 2.17
N PRO A 84 12.39 15.29 2.54
CA PRO A 84 13.42 14.33 2.14
C PRO A 84 13.18 12.98 2.82
N SER A 85 13.64 11.92 2.16
CA SER A 85 13.67 10.55 2.66
C SER A 85 14.39 10.46 4.00
N GLU A 86 13.64 10.36 5.10
CA GLU A 86 14.20 10.02 6.41
C GLU A 86 14.08 8.50 6.60
N ASN A 87 15.21 7.82 6.45
CA ASN A 87 15.42 6.44 6.87
C ASN A 87 15.24 6.37 8.39
N ARG A 88 14.02 6.05 8.85
CA ARG A 88 13.76 5.78 10.26
C ARG A 88 14.09 4.33 10.62
N HIS A 89 15.37 3.97 10.48
CA HIS A 89 15.98 2.80 11.09
C HIS A 89 17.44 3.12 11.43
N ALA A 90 17.60 3.89 12.51
CA ALA A 90 18.82 3.94 13.30
C ALA A 90 18.40 4.16 14.76
N ALA A 91 18.29 3.05 15.49
CA ALA A 91 18.39 2.97 16.94
C ALA A 91 18.73 1.51 17.29
#